data_AF-A0A8S1Q9X4-F1
#
_entry.id   AF-A0A8S1Q9X4-F1
#
_cell.length_a   1.000
_cell.length_b   1.000
_cell.length_c   1.000
_cell.angle_alpha   90.00
_cell.angle_beta   90.00
_cell.angle_gamma   90.00
#
_symmetry.space_group_name_H-M   'P 1'
#
loop_
_entity.id
_entity.type
_entity.pdbx_description
1 polymer ?
#
loop_
_entity_poly.entity_id
_entity_poly.type
_entity_poly.pdbx_seq_one_letter_code
_entity_poly.pdbx_strand_id
1 'polypeptide(L)'
;MKSALLLLVFALATASTVTDLTQRLSNYADHPFGSSMINLVSVNMKTGGSLNELKQLLQQIKDELIALTQLQDQENGTFTRRSQVDLAKLQATLEQAQQDLDNQRQEQSSLSNELTTLQTRVKEDQAALDRNGRGSSDAQSRLDAENADFATKYSDYSDAILACKEAQRLLLNLRGEGASLIQLTQDTKSNLIQTKENFQKIKEILEAHTKKSSLTLFQPIIEGLAEMTTKVNPETLNNVLSLVARLITALQEGQDQLEANHKTQVENLSRLGDDLRNEKQTLQVSLATANNRLKEIQSRLNELDGLINISNAIVEVTQLNIQDATRINELEDQEYSNQKVSRQTEIDIVDRLIEYINQKLSE
;
A
#
# COMPACT_ATOMS: atom_id res chain seq x y z
N MET A 1 92.83 -47.20 61.77
CA MET A 1 92.41 -46.80 60.42
C MET A 1 91.31 -45.76 60.61
N LYS A 2 91.72 -44.51 60.84
CA LYS A 2 91.79 -43.44 59.83
C LYS A 2 90.38 -43.03 59.38
N SER A 3 89.74 -42.29 60.29
CA SER A 3 89.09 -40.97 60.19
C SER A 3 89.32 -40.13 58.91
N ALA A 4 89.47 -40.74 57.74
CA ALA A 4 89.66 -40.08 56.46
C ALA A 4 88.36 -40.01 55.62
N LEU A 5 87.23 -40.54 56.12
CA LEU A 5 85.99 -40.60 55.36
C LEU A 5 84.97 -39.50 55.69
N LEU A 6 85.19 -38.69 56.74
CA LEU A 6 84.24 -37.65 57.16
C LEU A 6 84.64 -36.22 56.75
N LEU A 7 85.79 -36.03 56.11
CA LEU A 7 86.32 -34.72 55.70
C LEU A 7 86.29 -34.47 54.18
N LEU A 8 85.72 -35.40 53.40
CA LEU A 8 85.62 -35.27 51.93
C LEU A 8 84.19 -35.04 51.41
N VAL A 9 83.17 -35.00 52.27
CA VAL A 9 81.77 -34.81 51.86
C VAL A 9 81.28 -33.36 52.02
N PHE A 10 82.05 -32.48 52.69
CA PHE A 10 81.68 -31.07 52.86
C PHE A 10 82.37 -30.08 51.89
N ALA A 11 83.18 -30.57 50.93
CA ALA A 11 83.86 -29.73 49.93
C ALA A 11 83.35 -29.92 48.49
N LEU A 12 82.30 -30.72 48.27
CA LEU A 12 81.78 -31.05 46.93
C LEU A 12 80.34 -30.59 46.67
N ALA A 13 79.73 -29.83 47.59
CA ALA A 13 78.37 -29.31 47.41
C ALA A 13 78.31 -27.85 46.92
N THR A 14 79.43 -27.13 46.81
CA THR A 14 79.45 -25.71 46.39
C THR A 14 79.91 -25.50 44.95
N ALA A 15 80.54 -26.49 44.30
CA ALA A 15 80.97 -26.37 42.90
C ALA A 15 79.86 -26.71 41.89
N SER A 16 78.92 -27.60 42.24
CA SER A 16 77.83 -28.01 41.34
C SER A 16 76.75 -26.93 41.18
N THR A 17 76.53 -26.09 42.19
CA THR A 17 75.52 -25.02 42.16
C THR A 17 75.98 -23.82 41.33
N VAL A 18 77.25 -23.42 41.43
CA VAL A 18 77.81 -22.30 40.65
C VAL A 18 77.93 -22.66 39.17
N THR A 19 78.31 -23.89 38.84
CA THR A 19 78.42 -24.35 37.45
C THR A 19 77.06 -24.41 36.76
N ASP A 20 76.00 -24.86 37.46
CA ASP A 20 74.62 -24.86 36.96
C ASP A 20 74.09 -23.41 36.78
N LEU A 21 74.38 -22.49 37.70
CA LEU A 21 73.96 -21.09 37.58
C LEU A 21 74.68 -20.35 36.44
N THR A 22 75.97 -20.64 36.23
CA THR A 22 76.74 -20.05 35.11
C THR A 22 76.23 -20.57 33.76
N GLN A 23 75.85 -21.84 33.69
CA GLN A 23 75.25 -22.45 32.50
C GLN A 23 73.83 -21.90 32.24
N ARG A 24 73.02 -21.69 33.28
CA ARG A 24 71.71 -21.05 33.13
C ARG A 24 71.82 -19.58 32.71
N LEU A 25 72.78 -18.83 33.24
CA LEU A 25 73.05 -17.46 32.81
C LEU A 25 73.46 -17.41 31.32
N SER A 26 74.21 -18.42 30.84
CA SER A 26 74.57 -18.49 29.42
C SER A 26 73.37 -18.65 28.49
N ASN A 27 72.27 -19.26 28.96
CA ASN A 27 71.03 -19.39 28.18
C ASN A 27 70.31 -18.04 27.95
N TYR A 28 70.66 -17.00 28.70
CA TYR A 28 70.09 -15.66 28.53
C TYR A 28 71.03 -14.71 27.76
N ALA A 29 72.20 -15.17 27.33
CA ALA A 29 73.16 -14.35 26.59
C ALA A 29 72.63 -13.93 25.20
N ASP A 30 71.69 -14.70 24.64
CA ASP A 30 71.04 -14.41 23.35
C ASP A 30 69.87 -13.41 23.48
N HIS A 31 69.42 -13.11 24.70
CA HIS A 31 68.42 -12.08 24.95
C HIS A 31 69.11 -10.70 25.04
N PRO A 32 68.67 -9.64 24.33
CA PRO A 32 69.36 -8.34 24.33
C PRO A 32 69.51 -7.72 25.72
N PHE A 33 68.44 -7.76 26.52
CA PHE A 33 68.50 -7.34 27.92
C PHE A 33 69.41 -8.27 28.74
N GLY A 34 69.34 -9.59 28.52
CA GLY A 34 70.15 -10.57 29.24
C GLY A 34 71.64 -10.39 29.02
N SER A 35 72.06 -10.24 27.76
CA SER A 35 73.44 -9.91 27.38
C SER A 35 73.93 -8.63 28.06
N SER A 36 73.09 -7.58 28.07
CA SER A 36 73.41 -6.28 28.68
C SER A 36 73.61 -6.41 30.19
N MET A 37 72.72 -7.13 30.87
CA MET A 37 72.78 -7.35 32.32
C MET A 37 73.96 -8.26 32.72
N ILE A 38 74.23 -9.32 31.96
CA ILE A 38 75.39 -10.21 32.18
C ILE A 38 76.70 -9.43 31.99
N ASN A 39 76.77 -8.57 30.97
CA ASN A 39 77.94 -7.71 30.75
C ASN A 39 78.12 -6.70 31.89
N LEU A 40 77.05 -6.06 32.35
CA LEU A 40 77.09 -5.15 33.51
C LEU A 40 77.70 -5.85 34.74
N VAL A 41 77.21 -7.04 35.07
CA VAL A 41 77.72 -7.83 36.20
C VAL A 41 79.18 -8.23 35.98
N SER A 42 79.52 -8.71 34.79
CA SER A 42 80.88 -9.14 34.46
C SER A 42 81.90 -8.00 34.52
N VAL A 43 81.55 -6.81 34.03
CA VAL A 43 82.42 -5.62 34.07
C VAL A 43 82.64 -5.18 35.50
N ASN A 44 81.56 -5.04 36.29
CA ASN A 44 81.64 -4.63 37.69
C ASN A 44 82.56 -5.56 38.52
N MET A 45 82.43 -6.88 38.33
CA MET A 45 83.29 -7.87 38.97
C MET A 45 84.77 -7.74 38.53
N LYS A 46 85.05 -7.54 37.24
CA LYS A 46 86.43 -7.41 36.73
C LYS A 46 87.12 -6.12 37.18
N THR A 47 86.37 -5.05 37.39
CA THR A 47 86.91 -3.75 37.85
C THR A 47 87.03 -3.65 39.37
N GLY A 48 86.67 -4.70 40.12
CA GLY A 48 86.70 -4.70 41.58
C GLY A 48 85.61 -3.84 42.24
N GLY A 49 84.45 -3.69 41.58
CA GLY A 49 83.32 -2.94 42.11
C GLY A 49 82.64 -3.63 43.30
N SER A 50 81.84 -2.87 44.05
CA SER A 50 81.12 -3.40 45.22
C SER A 50 79.98 -4.32 44.80
N LEU A 51 80.09 -5.60 45.16
CA LEU A 51 79.04 -6.59 44.93
C LEU A 51 77.72 -6.25 45.65
N ASN A 52 77.79 -5.56 46.80
CA ASN A 52 76.59 -5.10 47.52
C ASN A 52 75.86 -3.99 46.75
N GLU A 53 76.59 -3.03 46.17
CA GLU A 53 76.02 -1.96 45.35
C GLU A 53 75.45 -2.53 44.05
N LEU A 54 76.14 -3.47 43.42
CA LEU A 54 75.65 -4.17 42.23
C LEU A 54 74.36 -4.95 42.51
N LYS A 55 74.31 -5.69 43.64
CA LYS A 55 73.09 -6.37 44.08
C LYS A 55 71.93 -5.40 44.29
N GLN A 56 72.19 -4.25 44.90
CA GLN A 56 71.16 -3.23 45.13
C GLN A 56 70.64 -2.65 43.80
N LEU A 57 71.53 -2.39 42.84
CA LEU A 57 71.14 -1.93 41.50
C LEU A 57 70.29 -2.98 40.77
N LEU A 58 70.67 -4.25 40.81
CA LEU A 58 69.86 -5.34 40.23
C LEU A 58 68.48 -5.42 40.89
N GLN A 59 68.42 -5.30 42.22
CA GLN A 59 67.13 -5.29 42.93
C GLN A 59 66.25 -4.10 42.50
N GLN A 60 66.83 -2.91 42.34
CA GLN A 60 66.11 -1.75 41.83
C GLN A 60 65.56 -1.98 40.41
N ILE A 61 66.37 -2.54 39.51
CA ILE A 61 65.92 -2.89 38.15
C ILE A 61 64.77 -3.90 38.19
N LYS A 62 64.87 -4.92 39.05
CA LYS A 62 63.78 -5.89 39.24
C LYS A 62 62.49 -5.21 39.72
N ASP A 63 62.58 -4.37 40.74
CA ASP A 63 61.42 -3.68 41.31
C ASP A 63 60.76 -2.75 40.27
N GLU A 64 61.56 -2.08 39.43
CA GLU A 64 61.09 -1.26 38.31
C GLU A 64 60.37 -2.10 37.24
N LEU A 65 60.92 -3.25 36.84
CA LEU A 65 60.27 -4.17 35.91
C LEU A 65 58.93 -4.69 36.45
N ILE A 66 58.86 -4.99 37.74
CA ILE A 66 57.61 -5.39 38.41
C ILE A 66 56.60 -4.24 38.39
N ALA A 67 57.01 -3.02 38.75
CA ALA A 67 56.16 -1.85 38.75
C ALA A 67 55.61 -1.54 37.34
N LEU A 68 56.46 -1.63 36.32
CA LEU A 68 56.06 -1.47 34.92
C LEU A 68 55.03 -2.54 34.52
N THR A 69 55.24 -3.81 34.91
CA THR A 69 54.30 -4.90 34.63
C THR A 69 52.93 -4.64 35.26
N GLN A 70 52.90 -4.17 36.51
CA GLN A 70 51.65 -3.81 37.19
C GLN A 70 50.92 -2.64 36.50
N LEU A 71 51.66 -1.63 36.05
CA LEU A 71 51.09 -0.50 35.32
C LEU A 71 50.47 -0.95 33.99
N GLN A 72 51.18 -1.81 33.25
CA GLN A 72 50.67 -2.37 32.01
C GLN A 72 49.43 -3.27 32.21
N ASP A 73 49.40 -4.08 33.27
CA ASP A 73 48.22 -4.88 33.63
C ASP A 73 46.98 -3.98 33.88
N GLN A 74 47.17 -2.83 34.51
CA GLN A 74 46.10 -1.86 34.75
C GLN A 74 45.64 -1.16 33.47
N GLU A 75 46.58 -0.77 32.60
CA GLU A 75 46.30 -0.16 31.30
C GLU A 75 45.52 -1.12 30.41
N ASN A 76 45.97 -2.38 30.29
CA ASN A 76 45.27 -3.40 29.51
C ASN A 76 43.87 -3.69 30.07
N GLY A 77 43.72 -3.80 31.39
CA GLY A 77 42.41 -3.98 32.02
C GLY A 77 41.45 -2.80 31.76
N THR A 78 41.98 -1.58 31.67
CA THR A 78 41.20 -0.38 31.32
C THR A 78 40.82 -0.37 29.84
N PHE A 79 41.76 -0.68 28.96
CA PHE A 79 41.54 -0.81 27.52
C PHE A 79 40.48 -1.86 27.20
N THR A 80 40.65 -3.07 27.72
CA THR A 80 39.71 -4.21 27.53
C THR A 80 38.29 -3.82 27.92
N ARG A 81 38.11 -3.21 29.10
CA ARG A 81 36.78 -2.80 29.57
C ARG A 81 36.15 -1.75 28.68
N ARG A 82 36.91 -0.74 28.25
CA ARG A 82 36.40 0.31 27.35
C ARG A 82 35.99 -0.28 26.02
N SER A 83 36.84 -1.13 25.45
CA SER A 83 36.57 -1.70 24.14
C SER A 83 35.38 -2.66 24.14
N GLN A 84 35.18 -3.44 25.20
CA GLN A 84 33.96 -4.25 25.35
C GLN A 84 32.70 -3.39 25.37
N VAL A 85 32.73 -2.23 26.04
CA VAL A 85 31.60 -1.29 26.06
C VAL A 85 31.34 -0.70 24.68
N ASP A 86 32.39 -0.32 23.96
CA ASP A 86 32.26 0.29 22.63
C ASP A 86 31.78 -0.74 21.59
N LEU A 87 32.29 -1.97 21.62
CA LEU A 87 31.77 -3.07 20.81
C LEU A 87 30.29 -3.36 21.10
N ALA A 88 29.89 -3.41 22.37
CA ALA A 88 28.49 -3.63 22.74
C ALA A 88 27.57 -2.52 22.21
N LYS A 89 28.01 -1.26 22.24
CA LYS A 89 27.26 -0.13 21.66
C LYS A 89 27.15 -0.23 20.15
N LEU A 90 28.23 -0.61 19.46
CA LEU A 90 28.21 -0.82 18.01
C LEU A 90 27.29 -1.97 17.63
N GLN A 91 27.32 -3.08 18.38
CA GLN A 91 26.41 -4.22 18.17
C GLN A 91 24.94 -3.81 18.37
N ALA A 92 24.62 -3.09 19.44
CA ALA A 92 23.26 -2.59 19.66
C ALA A 92 22.81 -1.62 18.57
N THR A 93 23.71 -0.77 18.06
CA THR A 93 23.43 0.14 16.95
C THR A 93 23.15 -0.63 15.65
N LEU A 94 23.92 -1.70 15.40
CA LEU A 94 23.73 -2.57 14.25
C LEU A 94 22.38 -3.31 14.32
N GLU A 95 22.05 -3.89 15.47
CA GLU A 95 20.79 -4.58 15.70
C GLU A 95 19.58 -3.65 15.48
N GLN A 96 19.63 -2.43 16.04
CA GLN A 96 18.59 -1.44 15.84
C GLN A 96 18.44 -1.04 14.36
N ALA A 97 19.57 -0.77 13.68
CA ALA A 97 19.55 -0.38 12.27
C ALA A 97 19.02 -1.51 11.36
N GLN A 98 19.34 -2.77 11.67
CA GLN A 98 18.80 -3.94 10.97
C GLN A 98 17.29 -4.09 11.21
N GLN A 99 16.83 -3.91 12.44
CA GLN A 99 15.41 -3.96 12.76
C GLN A 99 14.63 -2.84 12.04
N ASP A 100 15.16 -1.63 12.03
CA ASP A 100 14.55 -0.49 11.33
C ASP A 100 14.46 -0.76 9.83
N LEU A 101 15.52 -1.33 9.24
CA LEU A 101 15.55 -1.70 7.83
C LEU A 101 14.51 -2.76 7.48
N ASP A 102 14.35 -3.79 8.30
CA ASP A 102 13.35 -4.84 8.09
C ASP A 102 11.92 -4.28 8.20
N ASN A 103 11.67 -3.44 9.21
CA ASN A 103 10.38 -2.74 9.37
C ASN A 103 10.06 -1.85 8.17
N GLN A 104 11.03 -1.06 7.70
CA GLN A 104 10.87 -0.17 6.54
C GLN A 104 10.59 -0.96 5.25
N ARG A 105 11.28 -2.08 5.04
CA ARG A 105 11.03 -2.96 3.87
C ARG A 105 9.67 -3.62 3.92
N GLN A 106 9.23 -4.05 5.11
CA GLN A 106 7.90 -4.61 5.29
C GLN A 106 6.81 -3.57 4.99
N GLU A 107 6.99 -2.33 5.48
CA GLU A 107 6.09 -1.24 5.19
C GLU A 107 6.05 -0.91 3.69
N GLN A 108 7.22 -0.85 3.03
CA GLN A 108 7.34 -0.60 1.59
C GLN A 108 6.60 -1.66 0.76
N SER A 109 6.73 -2.94 1.13
CA SER A 109 6.02 -4.05 0.47
C SER A 109 4.50 -3.95 0.65
N SER A 110 4.03 -3.66 1.86
CA SER A 110 2.60 -3.48 2.16
C SER A 110 2.00 -2.33 1.34
N LEU A 111 2.68 -1.17 1.33
CA LEU A 111 2.25 0.02 0.59
C LEU A 111 2.28 -0.20 -0.92
N SER A 112 3.25 -0.96 -1.45
CA SER A 112 3.30 -1.31 -2.88
C SER A 112 2.12 -2.20 -3.31
N ASN A 113 1.70 -3.12 -2.45
CA ASN A 113 0.51 -3.94 -2.70
C ASN A 113 -0.79 -3.11 -2.62
N GLU A 114 -0.89 -2.21 -1.63
CA GLU A 114 -2.01 -1.28 -1.51
C GLU A 114 -2.11 -0.36 -2.74
N LEU A 115 -0.98 0.16 -3.22
CA LEU A 115 -0.89 0.99 -4.42
C LEU A 115 -1.43 0.26 -5.66
N THR A 116 -1.02 -0.99 -5.87
CA THR A 116 -1.48 -1.80 -7.02
C THR A 116 -2.99 -2.03 -6.98
N THR A 117 -3.51 -2.33 -5.78
CA THR A 117 -4.95 -2.55 -5.56
C THR A 117 -5.75 -1.27 -5.82
N LEU A 118 -5.29 -0.14 -5.26
CA LEU A 118 -5.94 1.16 -5.46
C LEU A 118 -5.88 1.64 -6.91
N GLN A 119 -4.77 1.43 -7.61
CA GLN A 119 -4.66 1.76 -9.03
C GLN A 119 -5.67 0.98 -9.89
N THR A 120 -5.89 -0.29 -9.57
CA THR A 120 -6.91 -1.12 -10.23
C THR A 120 -8.31 -0.57 -9.95
N ARG A 121 -8.62 -0.31 -8.68
CA ARG A 121 -9.91 0.26 -8.27
C ARG A 121 -10.19 1.62 -8.92
N VAL A 122 -9.20 2.51 -9.01
CA VAL A 122 -9.37 3.81 -9.68
C VAL A 122 -9.72 3.64 -11.17
N LYS A 123 -9.10 2.68 -11.86
CA LYS A 123 -9.44 2.39 -13.26
C LYS A 123 -10.86 1.83 -13.40
N GLU A 124 -11.28 0.96 -12.49
CA GLU A 124 -12.63 0.40 -12.47
C GLU A 124 -13.68 1.47 -12.17
N ASP A 125 -13.47 2.28 -11.13
CA ASP A 125 -14.36 3.40 -10.76
C ASP A 125 -14.46 4.42 -11.91
N GLN A 126 -13.35 4.71 -12.61
CA GLN A 126 -13.36 5.60 -13.77
C GLN A 126 -14.18 5.03 -14.93
N ALA A 127 -14.02 3.73 -15.22
CA ALA A 127 -14.79 3.07 -16.26
C ALA A 127 -16.29 3.01 -15.91
N ALA A 128 -16.62 2.78 -14.64
CA ALA A 128 -17.99 2.82 -14.15
C ALA A 128 -18.60 4.22 -14.27
N LEU A 129 -17.83 5.27 -13.93
CA LEU A 129 -18.24 6.66 -14.07
C LEU A 129 -18.59 7.03 -15.52
N ASP A 130 -17.77 6.60 -16.47
CA ASP A 130 -18.01 6.82 -17.90
C ASP A 130 -19.28 6.11 -18.39
N ARG A 131 -19.51 4.86 -17.93
CA ARG A 131 -20.73 4.12 -18.23
C ARG A 131 -21.98 4.80 -17.65
N ASN A 132 -21.92 5.25 -16.40
CA ASN A 132 -23.02 5.97 -15.76
C ASN A 132 -23.29 7.33 -16.41
N GLY A 133 -22.24 8.03 -16.85
CA GLY A 133 -22.39 9.26 -17.63
C GLY A 133 -23.21 9.03 -18.90
N ARG A 134 -22.90 7.97 -19.65
CA ARG A 134 -23.65 7.58 -20.86
C ARG A 134 -25.06 7.11 -20.54
N GLY A 135 -25.21 6.25 -19.53
CA GLY A 135 -26.51 5.72 -19.11
C GLY A 135 -27.47 6.82 -18.65
N SER A 136 -26.98 7.83 -17.91
CA SER A 136 -27.80 8.96 -17.47
C SER A 136 -28.29 9.81 -18.65
N SER A 137 -27.41 10.05 -19.64
CA SER A 137 -27.79 10.76 -20.87
C SER A 137 -28.81 9.97 -21.71
N ASP A 138 -28.65 8.65 -21.79
CA ASP A 138 -29.59 7.77 -22.50
C ASP A 138 -30.95 7.74 -21.81
N ALA A 139 -30.99 7.58 -20.48
CA ALA A 139 -32.22 7.62 -19.70
C ALA A 139 -32.98 8.93 -19.88
N GLN A 140 -32.28 10.08 -19.86
CA GLN A 140 -32.88 11.39 -20.13
C GLN A 140 -33.43 11.48 -21.56
N SER A 141 -32.65 11.04 -22.56
CA SER A 141 -33.09 11.07 -23.96
C SER A 141 -34.33 10.21 -24.19
N ARG A 142 -34.39 9.05 -23.53
CA ARG A 142 -35.56 8.15 -23.56
C ARG A 142 -36.77 8.75 -22.86
N LEU A 143 -36.57 9.46 -21.76
CA LEU A 143 -37.63 10.19 -21.06
C LEU A 143 -38.21 11.31 -21.94
N ASP A 144 -37.35 12.08 -22.59
CA ASP A 144 -37.76 13.17 -23.49
C ASP A 144 -38.52 12.62 -24.71
N ALA A 145 -38.05 11.51 -25.28
CA ALA A 145 -38.74 10.83 -26.38
C ALA A 145 -40.10 10.26 -25.97
N GLU A 146 -40.19 9.65 -24.78
CA GLU A 146 -41.44 9.12 -24.22
C GLU A 146 -42.47 10.24 -24.00
N ASN A 147 -42.04 11.38 -23.46
CA ASN A 147 -42.91 12.56 -23.26
C ASN A 147 -43.42 13.13 -24.60
N ALA A 148 -42.55 13.21 -25.61
CA ALA A 148 -42.92 13.70 -26.94
C ALA A 148 -43.90 12.77 -27.67
N ASP A 149 -43.66 11.46 -27.61
CA ASP A 149 -44.54 10.43 -28.17
C ASP A 149 -45.91 10.42 -27.47
N PHE A 150 -45.92 10.51 -26.14
CA PHE A 150 -47.15 10.61 -25.36
C PHE A 150 -47.97 11.86 -25.74
N ALA A 151 -47.34 13.04 -25.80
CA ALA A 151 -48.03 14.27 -26.13
C ALA A 151 -48.71 14.20 -27.51
N THR A 152 -48.03 13.62 -28.49
CA THR A 152 -48.58 13.42 -29.85
C THR A 152 -49.79 12.48 -29.80
N LYS A 153 -49.63 11.28 -29.24
CA LYS A 153 -50.69 10.27 -29.18
C LYS A 153 -51.89 10.74 -28.37
N TYR A 154 -51.66 11.42 -27.25
CA TYR A 154 -52.73 11.95 -26.40
C TYR A 154 -53.55 13.01 -27.13
N SER A 155 -52.90 13.87 -27.93
CA SER A 155 -53.58 14.84 -28.80
C SER A 155 -54.46 14.14 -29.83
N ASP A 156 -53.95 13.12 -30.52
CA ASP A 156 -54.72 12.37 -31.52
C ASP A 156 -55.98 11.71 -30.92
N TYR A 157 -55.85 11.11 -29.74
CA TYR A 157 -56.99 10.56 -29.00
C TYR A 157 -58.01 11.65 -28.63
N SER A 158 -57.54 12.80 -28.13
CA SER A 158 -58.40 13.93 -27.75
C SER A 158 -59.18 14.48 -28.95
N ASP A 159 -58.50 14.71 -30.08
CA ASP A 159 -59.10 15.20 -31.32
C ASP A 159 -60.10 14.19 -31.89
N ALA A 160 -59.77 12.88 -31.85
CA ALA A 160 -60.68 11.82 -32.25
C ALA A 160 -61.96 11.79 -31.41
N ILE A 161 -61.85 11.92 -30.09
CA ILE A 161 -62.99 11.96 -29.17
C ILE A 161 -63.88 13.18 -29.44
N LEU A 162 -63.28 14.35 -29.64
CA LEU A 162 -64.02 15.59 -29.97
C LEU A 162 -64.78 15.45 -31.29
N ALA A 163 -64.13 14.95 -32.34
CA ALA A 163 -64.77 14.73 -33.63
C ALA A 163 -65.90 13.70 -33.56
N CYS A 164 -65.73 12.61 -32.80
CA CYS A 164 -66.78 11.62 -32.58
C CYS A 164 -67.97 12.21 -31.81
N LYS A 165 -67.74 13.07 -30.81
CA LYS A 165 -68.80 13.78 -30.07
C LYS A 165 -69.57 14.75 -30.95
N GLU A 166 -68.86 15.49 -31.81
CA GLU A 166 -69.50 16.40 -32.76
C GLU A 166 -70.32 15.64 -33.81
N ALA A 167 -69.78 14.53 -34.34
CA ALA A 167 -70.53 13.63 -35.21
C ALA A 167 -71.78 13.08 -34.52
N GLN A 168 -71.66 12.64 -33.27
CA GLN A 168 -72.80 12.17 -32.47
C GLN A 168 -73.86 13.27 -32.33
N ARG A 169 -73.46 14.52 -32.05
CA ARG A 169 -74.37 15.67 -31.94
C ARG A 169 -75.12 15.92 -33.26
N LEU A 170 -74.42 15.93 -34.39
CA LEU A 170 -75.02 16.11 -35.71
C LEU A 170 -76.02 14.99 -36.05
N LEU A 171 -75.65 13.74 -35.78
CA LEU A 171 -76.52 12.58 -35.99
C LEU A 171 -77.76 12.59 -35.06
N LEU A 172 -77.61 13.09 -33.82
CA LEU A 172 -78.74 13.28 -32.90
C LEU A 172 -79.71 14.37 -33.36
N ASN A 173 -79.19 15.48 -33.92
CA ASN A 173 -80.03 16.53 -34.51
C ASN A 173 -80.85 15.97 -35.69
N LEU A 174 -80.23 15.16 -36.55
CA LEU A 174 -80.91 14.48 -37.65
C LEU A 174 -82.02 13.53 -37.18
N ARG A 175 -81.86 12.93 -36.00
CA ARG A 175 -82.91 12.11 -35.36
C ARG A 175 -84.07 12.97 -34.83
N GLY A 176 -83.77 14.17 -34.33
CA GLY A 176 -84.75 15.13 -33.77
C GLY A 176 -85.57 15.88 -34.82
N GLU A 177 -85.02 16.11 -36.02
CA GLU A 177 -85.69 16.76 -37.15
C GLU A 177 -86.82 15.92 -37.79
N GLY A 178 -87.09 14.72 -37.28
CA GLY A 178 -88.32 13.98 -37.55
C GLY A 178 -88.52 13.59 -39.01
N ALA A 179 -87.93 12.46 -39.43
CA ALA A 179 -88.45 11.50 -40.43
C ALA A 179 -89.42 12.02 -41.53
N SER A 180 -89.12 13.15 -42.14
CA SER A 180 -89.85 13.71 -43.30
C SER A 180 -88.86 14.07 -44.41
N LEU A 181 -87.77 13.31 -44.50
CA LEU A 181 -86.75 13.40 -45.54
C LEU A 181 -87.24 12.73 -46.84
N ILE A 182 -88.16 13.39 -47.56
CA ILE A 182 -88.40 13.04 -48.97
C ILE A 182 -87.23 13.55 -49.84
N GLN A 183 -86.50 14.59 -49.40
CA GLN A 183 -85.22 15.02 -49.98
C GLN A 183 -84.29 15.53 -48.86
N LEU A 184 -83.11 14.94 -48.77
CA LEU A 184 -81.98 15.49 -47.99
C LEU A 184 -81.73 16.93 -48.43
N THR A 185 -81.71 17.88 -47.50
CA THR A 185 -81.22 19.24 -47.80
C THR A 185 -79.74 19.14 -48.18
N GLN A 186 -79.25 20.08 -49.00
CA GLN A 186 -77.83 20.09 -49.37
C GLN A 186 -76.92 20.20 -48.15
N ASP A 187 -77.32 20.97 -47.13
CA ASP A 187 -76.55 21.15 -45.89
C ASP A 187 -76.45 19.85 -45.09
N THR A 188 -77.56 19.10 -44.95
CA THR A 188 -77.55 17.80 -44.29
C THR A 188 -76.65 16.80 -45.01
N LYS A 189 -76.71 16.76 -46.35
CA LYS A 189 -75.86 15.88 -47.15
C LYS A 189 -74.39 16.25 -47.01
N SER A 190 -74.06 17.55 -47.03
CA SER A 190 -72.71 18.07 -46.83
C SER A 190 -72.16 17.68 -45.45
N ASN A 191 -72.95 17.85 -44.39
CA ASN A 191 -72.54 17.50 -43.02
C ASN A 191 -72.28 15.99 -42.85
N LEU A 192 -73.09 15.13 -43.46
CA LEU A 192 -72.87 13.68 -43.44
C LEU A 192 -71.60 13.26 -44.21
N ILE A 193 -71.33 13.89 -45.36
CA ILE A 193 -70.10 13.65 -46.13
C ILE A 193 -68.87 14.07 -45.32
N GLN A 194 -68.88 15.28 -44.74
CA GLN A 194 -67.79 15.77 -43.89
C GLN A 194 -67.56 14.88 -42.67
N THR A 195 -68.64 14.44 -42.02
CA THR A 195 -68.56 13.53 -40.88
C THR A 195 -67.89 12.21 -41.29
N LYS A 196 -68.29 11.62 -42.42
CA LYS A 196 -67.68 10.40 -42.97
C LYS A 196 -66.18 10.59 -43.25
N GLU A 197 -65.81 11.68 -43.93
CA GLU A 197 -64.40 11.98 -44.25
C GLU A 197 -63.56 12.17 -42.97
N ASN A 198 -64.13 12.79 -41.93
CA ASN A 198 -63.46 12.93 -40.64
C ASN A 198 -63.22 11.58 -39.97
N PHE A 199 -64.20 10.66 -39.97
CA PHE A 199 -63.97 9.29 -39.45
C PHE A 199 -62.89 8.54 -40.22
N GLN A 200 -62.81 8.71 -41.55
CA GLN A 200 -61.75 8.12 -42.37
C GLN A 200 -60.37 8.66 -41.98
N LYS A 201 -60.21 9.98 -41.85
CA LYS A 201 -58.94 10.61 -41.44
C LYS A 201 -58.52 10.21 -40.02
N ILE A 202 -59.45 10.18 -39.08
CA ILE A 202 -59.17 9.79 -37.69
C ILE A 202 -58.73 8.33 -37.63
N LYS A 203 -59.38 7.44 -38.40
CA LYS A 203 -58.97 6.04 -38.52
C LYS A 203 -57.51 5.94 -38.98
N GLU A 204 -57.14 6.67 -40.03
CA GLU A 204 -55.77 6.68 -40.57
C GLU A 204 -54.73 7.19 -39.57
N ILE A 205 -55.04 8.28 -38.85
CA ILE A 205 -54.16 8.86 -37.82
C ILE A 205 -53.97 7.88 -36.66
N LEU A 206 -55.06 7.30 -36.13
CA LEU A 206 -54.98 6.36 -35.01
C LEU A 206 -54.36 5.01 -35.41
N GLU A 207 -54.49 4.58 -36.67
CA GLU A 207 -53.80 3.40 -37.21
C GLU A 207 -52.28 3.56 -37.23
N ALA A 208 -51.80 4.78 -37.47
CA ALA A 208 -50.36 5.06 -37.45
C ALA A 208 -49.74 4.87 -36.05
N HIS A 209 -50.54 5.03 -34.99
CA HIS A 209 -50.05 5.10 -33.61
C HIS A 209 -50.55 3.97 -32.71
N THR A 210 -51.52 3.17 -33.16
CA THR A 210 -52.18 2.16 -32.32
C THR A 210 -52.43 0.85 -33.09
N LYS A 211 -52.33 -0.29 -32.38
CA LYS A 211 -52.71 -1.63 -32.90
C LYS A 211 -54.08 -2.09 -32.35
N LYS A 212 -54.91 -1.18 -31.86
CA LYS A 212 -56.07 -1.50 -30.99
C LYS A 212 -57.36 -1.78 -31.77
N SER A 213 -58.26 -2.50 -31.09
CA SER A 213 -59.59 -2.93 -31.55
C SER A 213 -60.57 -1.80 -31.87
N SER A 214 -60.40 -0.58 -31.34
CA SER A 214 -61.27 0.57 -31.64
C SER A 214 -61.30 0.92 -33.14
N LEU A 215 -60.22 0.59 -33.87
CA LEU A 215 -60.15 0.71 -35.33
C LEU A 215 -61.26 -0.08 -36.06
N THR A 216 -61.70 -1.19 -35.46
CA THR A 216 -62.74 -2.04 -36.04
C THR A 216 -64.12 -1.38 -36.05
N LEU A 217 -64.35 -0.35 -35.22
CA LEU A 217 -65.62 0.37 -35.17
C LEU A 217 -65.71 1.49 -36.21
N PHE A 218 -64.58 2.01 -36.71
CA PHE A 218 -64.59 3.08 -37.72
C PHE A 218 -65.20 2.61 -39.04
N GLN A 219 -64.83 1.43 -39.52
CA GLN A 219 -65.31 0.90 -40.80
C GLN A 219 -66.85 0.79 -40.90
N PRO A 220 -67.56 0.16 -39.96
CA PRO A 220 -69.03 0.10 -40.02
C PRO A 220 -69.70 1.46 -39.84
N ILE A 221 -69.08 2.41 -39.11
CA ILE A 221 -69.57 3.80 -39.02
C ILE A 221 -69.46 4.50 -40.38
N ILE A 222 -68.31 4.38 -41.05
CA ILE A 222 -68.03 4.99 -42.35
C ILE A 222 -68.99 4.46 -43.42
N GLU A 223 -69.25 3.15 -43.42
CA GLU A 223 -70.20 2.49 -44.33
C GLU A 223 -71.64 2.95 -44.08
N GLY A 224 -72.09 2.96 -42.81
CA GLY A 224 -73.42 3.45 -42.45
C GLY A 224 -73.63 4.94 -42.77
N LEU A 225 -72.60 5.79 -42.56
CA LEU A 225 -72.63 7.19 -42.98
C LEU A 225 -72.73 7.32 -44.50
N ALA A 226 -72.00 6.50 -45.26
CA ALA A 226 -72.07 6.50 -46.72
C ALA A 226 -73.47 6.15 -47.23
N GLU A 227 -74.12 5.13 -46.65
CA GLU A 227 -75.50 4.78 -46.96
C GLU A 227 -76.45 5.97 -46.71
N MET A 228 -76.31 6.64 -45.56
CA MET A 228 -77.14 7.79 -45.18
C MET A 228 -76.95 9.03 -46.08
N THR A 229 -75.84 9.14 -46.83
CA THR A 229 -75.68 10.23 -47.81
C THR A 229 -76.60 10.10 -49.04
N THR A 230 -77.16 8.91 -49.26
CA THR A 230 -78.06 8.61 -50.39
C THR A 230 -79.52 8.64 -49.98
N LYS A 231 -79.85 8.07 -48.81
CA LYS A 231 -81.18 8.08 -48.20
C LYS A 231 -81.05 7.88 -46.69
N VAL A 232 -81.69 8.73 -45.89
CA VAL A 232 -81.68 8.58 -44.42
C VAL A 232 -82.69 7.52 -44.01
N ASN A 233 -82.20 6.45 -43.38
CA ASN A 233 -82.99 5.39 -42.76
C ASN A 233 -82.88 5.47 -41.23
N PRO A 234 -84.00 5.55 -40.47
CA PRO A 234 -83.97 5.56 -39.01
C PRO A 234 -83.21 4.40 -38.36
N GLU A 235 -83.25 3.20 -38.97
CA GLU A 235 -82.54 2.03 -38.46
C GLU A 235 -81.02 2.18 -38.60
N THR A 236 -80.55 2.52 -39.81
CA THR A 236 -79.14 2.82 -40.08
C THR A 236 -78.63 3.98 -39.21
N LEU A 237 -79.42 5.03 -39.02
CA LEU A 237 -79.06 6.17 -38.16
C LEU A 237 -78.88 5.76 -36.69
N ASN A 238 -79.80 4.96 -36.14
CA ASN A 238 -79.69 4.47 -34.76
C ASN A 238 -78.50 3.51 -34.59
N ASN A 239 -78.22 2.68 -35.59
CA ASN A 239 -77.05 1.80 -35.58
C ASN A 239 -75.75 2.61 -35.59
N VAL A 240 -75.61 3.60 -36.49
CA VAL A 240 -74.43 4.48 -36.55
C VAL A 240 -74.28 5.27 -35.24
N LEU A 241 -75.36 5.82 -34.67
CA LEU A 241 -75.33 6.50 -33.37
C LEU A 241 -74.83 5.59 -32.24
N SER A 242 -75.26 4.32 -32.21
CA SER A 242 -74.80 3.34 -31.22
C SER A 242 -73.32 3.02 -31.39
N LEU A 243 -72.87 2.82 -32.64
CA LEU A 243 -71.47 2.55 -32.95
C LEU A 243 -70.57 3.74 -32.61
N VAL A 244 -70.99 4.98 -32.91
CA VAL A 244 -70.26 6.20 -32.54
C VAL A 244 -70.16 6.33 -31.03
N ALA A 245 -71.24 6.06 -30.28
CA ALA A 245 -71.21 6.08 -28.82
C ALA A 245 -70.21 5.05 -28.25
N ARG A 246 -70.22 3.82 -28.77
CA ARG A 246 -69.26 2.77 -28.38
C ARG A 246 -67.83 3.15 -28.74
N LEU A 247 -67.62 3.78 -29.90
CA LEU A 247 -66.31 4.25 -30.32
C LEU A 247 -65.78 5.36 -29.40
N ILE A 248 -66.63 6.32 -28.98
CA ILE A 248 -66.24 7.34 -27.98
C ILE A 248 -65.73 6.68 -26.70
N THR A 249 -66.49 5.71 -26.14
CA THR A 249 -66.07 4.98 -24.94
C THR A 249 -64.75 4.25 -25.15
N ALA A 250 -64.60 3.53 -26.26
CA ALA A 250 -63.37 2.80 -26.56
C ALA A 250 -62.15 3.72 -26.77
N LEU A 251 -62.35 4.92 -27.32
CA LEU A 251 -61.29 5.93 -27.46
C LEU A 251 -60.89 6.52 -26.10
N GLN A 252 -61.87 6.80 -25.22
CA GLN A 252 -61.61 7.27 -23.85
C GLN A 252 -60.83 6.23 -23.03
N GLU A 253 -61.27 4.97 -23.04
CA GLU A 253 -60.53 3.87 -22.38
C GLU A 253 -59.11 3.71 -22.99
N GLY A 254 -58.98 3.93 -24.30
CA GLY A 254 -57.71 3.94 -25.00
C GLY A 254 -56.75 5.03 -24.49
N GLN A 255 -57.27 6.24 -24.31
CA GLN A 255 -56.57 7.41 -23.82
C GLN A 255 -56.16 7.25 -22.34
N ASP A 256 -57.08 6.79 -21.49
CA ASP A 256 -56.81 6.54 -20.07
C ASP A 256 -55.69 5.49 -19.88
N GLN A 257 -55.72 4.43 -20.69
CA GLN A 257 -54.66 3.42 -20.68
C GLN A 257 -53.31 3.98 -21.16
N LEU A 258 -53.32 4.86 -22.16
CA LEU A 258 -52.12 5.54 -22.64
C LEU A 258 -51.50 6.39 -21.52
N GLU A 259 -52.31 7.17 -20.81
CA GLU A 259 -51.88 8.00 -19.68
C GLU A 259 -51.32 7.16 -18.52
N ALA A 260 -51.99 6.05 -18.16
CA ALA A 260 -51.52 5.14 -17.12
C ALA A 260 -50.17 4.49 -17.48
N ASN A 261 -50.01 4.06 -18.74
CA ASN A 261 -48.76 3.49 -19.24
C ASN A 261 -47.64 4.53 -19.23
N HIS A 262 -47.91 5.72 -19.76
CA HIS A 262 -46.96 6.82 -19.80
C HIS A 262 -46.46 7.19 -18.40
N LYS A 263 -47.38 7.35 -17.44
CA LYS A 263 -47.03 7.62 -16.04
C LYS A 263 -46.06 6.57 -15.48
N THR A 264 -46.37 5.29 -15.69
CA THR A 264 -45.51 4.18 -15.23
C THR A 264 -44.12 4.25 -15.88
N GLN A 265 -44.06 4.57 -17.17
CA GLN A 265 -42.82 4.62 -17.94
C GLN A 265 -41.94 5.82 -17.54
N VAL A 266 -42.55 6.99 -17.33
CA VAL A 266 -41.90 8.20 -16.80
C VAL A 266 -41.35 7.96 -15.40
N GLU A 267 -42.14 7.35 -14.50
CA GLU A 267 -41.68 7.03 -13.13
C GLU A 267 -40.46 6.10 -13.16
N ASN A 268 -40.49 5.05 -13.97
CA ASN A 268 -39.37 4.11 -14.11
C ASN A 268 -38.11 4.75 -14.69
N LEU A 269 -38.25 5.55 -15.75
CA LEU A 269 -37.12 6.25 -16.39
C LEU A 269 -36.53 7.34 -15.49
N SER A 270 -37.38 8.06 -14.77
CA SER A 270 -36.94 9.09 -13.81
C SER A 270 -36.15 8.44 -12.66
N ARG A 271 -36.67 7.34 -12.09
CA ARG A 271 -35.97 6.60 -11.04
C ARG A 271 -34.61 6.07 -11.52
N LEU A 272 -34.56 5.48 -12.71
CA LEU A 272 -33.30 5.04 -13.31
C LEU A 272 -32.31 6.21 -13.47
N GLY A 273 -32.79 7.37 -13.93
CA GLY A 273 -31.96 8.57 -14.06
C GLY A 273 -31.38 9.04 -12.72
N ASP A 274 -32.19 9.01 -11.66
CA ASP A 274 -31.76 9.41 -10.32
C ASP A 274 -30.80 8.41 -9.69
N ASP A 275 -31.04 7.11 -9.84
CA ASP A 275 -30.14 6.05 -9.38
C ASP A 275 -28.75 6.20 -10.04
N LEU A 276 -28.71 6.43 -11.35
CA LEU A 276 -27.46 6.65 -12.10
C LEU A 276 -26.73 7.93 -11.68
N ARG A 277 -27.46 9.01 -11.35
CA ARG A 277 -26.86 10.25 -10.82
C ARG A 277 -26.28 10.06 -9.42
N ASN A 278 -27.01 9.36 -8.55
CA ASN A 278 -26.56 9.06 -7.18
C ASN A 278 -25.32 8.16 -7.19
N GLU A 279 -25.32 7.12 -8.04
CA GLU A 279 -24.16 6.25 -8.20
C GLU A 279 -22.97 7.03 -8.79
N LYS A 280 -23.18 7.89 -9.79
CA LYS A 280 -22.14 8.78 -10.32
C LYS A 280 -21.52 9.64 -9.22
N GLN A 281 -22.33 10.27 -8.36
CA GLN A 281 -21.82 11.10 -7.27
C GLN A 281 -21.01 10.28 -6.25
N THR A 282 -21.49 9.08 -5.93
CA THR A 282 -20.78 8.15 -5.04
C THR A 282 -19.43 7.73 -5.63
N LEU A 283 -19.39 7.38 -6.92
CA LEU A 283 -18.17 7.03 -7.64
C LEU A 283 -17.18 8.21 -7.69
N GLN A 284 -17.64 9.45 -7.89
CA GLN A 284 -16.78 10.63 -7.87
C GLN A 284 -16.11 10.83 -6.50
N VAL A 285 -16.84 10.63 -5.41
CA VAL A 285 -16.29 10.71 -4.04
C VAL A 285 -15.30 9.58 -3.79
N SER A 286 -15.64 8.34 -4.18
CA SER A 286 -14.76 7.17 -4.09
C SER A 286 -13.43 7.43 -4.82
N LEU A 287 -13.50 7.93 -6.05
CA LEU A 287 -12.36 8.20 -6.90
C LEU A 287 -11.49 9.35 -6.37
N ALA A 288 -12.08 10.41 -5.84
CA ALA A 288 -11.34 11.48 -5.17
C ALA A 288 -10.57 10.96 -3.95
N THR A 289 -11.23 10.14 -3.13
CA THR A 289 -10.63 9.51 -1.94
C THR A 289 -9.49 8.59 -2.32
N ALA A 290 -9.70 7.71 -3.30
CA ALA A 290 -8.70 6.77 -3.79
C ALA A 290 -7.48 7.50 -4.39
N ASN A 291 -7.69 8.58 -5.14
CA ASN A 291 -6.60 9.39 -5.70
C ASN A 291 -5.78 10.11 -4.63
N ASN A 292 -6.43 10.63 -3.58
CA ASN A 292 -5.69 11.23 -2.46
C ASN A 292 -4.85 10.18 -1.75
N ARG A 293 -5.43 9.00 -1.47
CA ARG A 293 -4.71 7.88 -0.87
C ARG A 293 -3.53 7.41 -1.73
N LEU A 294 -3.68 7.36 -3.05
CA LEU A 294 -2.58 7.04 -3.97
C LEU A 294 -1.42 8.03 -3.85
N LYS A 295 -1.71 9.34 -3.76
CA LYS A 295 -0.67 10.36 -3.58
C LYS A 295 0.05 10.21 -2.23
N GLU A 296 -0.69 9.94 -1.16
CA GLU A 296 -0.12 9.68 0.17
C GLU A 296 0.81 8.47 0.15
N ILE A 297 0.37 7.35 -0.43
CA ILE A 297 1.17 6.13 -0.54
C ILE A 297 2.44 6.38 -1.38
N GLN A 298 2.32 7.08 -2.51
CA GLN A 298 3.47 7.42 -3.35
C GLN A 298 4.48 8.29 -2.60
N SER A 299 4.01 9.28 -1.84
CA SER A 299 4.89 10.12 -1.01
C SER A 299 5.59 9.29 0.07
N ARG A 300 4.85 8.38 0.73
CA ARG A 300 5.39 7.52 1.77
C ARG A 300 6.40 6.50 1.25
N LEU A 301 6.16 5.93 0.07
CA LEU A 301 7.13 5.06 -0.60
C LEU A 301 8.44 5.79 -0.91
N ASN A 302 8.37 7.03 -1.40
CA ASN A 302 9.57 7.84 -1.63
C ASN A 302 10.32 8.16 -0.32
N GLU A 303 9.61 8.42 0.77
CA GLU A 303 10.21 8.61 2.09
C GLU A 303 10.91 7.33 2.58
N LEU A 304 10.25 6.17 2.44
CA LEU A 304 10.80 4.87 2.79
C LEU A 304 12.05 4.52 1.98
N ASP A 305 12.09 4.83 0.69
CA ASP A 305 13.30 4.63 -0.13
C ASP A 305 14.49 5.42 0.44
N GLY A 306 14.26 6.66 0.85
CA GLY A 306 15.28 7.49 1.51
C GLY A 306 15.74 6.89 2.85
N LEU A 307 14.80 6.46 3.68
CA LEU A 307 15.09 5.84 4.98
C LEU A 307 15.85 4.51 4.84
N ILE A 308 15.45 3.65 3.91
CA ILE A 308 16.12 2.38 3.62
C ILE A 308 17.56 2.62 3.19
N ASN A 309 17.82 3.63 2.34
CA ASN A 309 19.17 3.99 1.94
C ASN A 309 20.03 4.45 3.13
N ILE A 310 19.46 5.26 4.03
CA ILE A 310 20.15 5.68 5.25
C ILE A 310 20.44 4.48 6.16
N SER A 311 19.45 3.62 6.42
CA SER A 311 19.61 2.44 7.27
C SER A 311 20.65 1.47 6.69
N ASN A 312 20.67 1.23 5.37
CA ASN A 312 21.71 0.43 4.71
C ASN A 312 23.11 1.01 4.97
N ALA A 313 23.28 2.33 4.81
CA ALA A 313 24.57 2.98 5.05
C ALA A 313 25.01 2.87 6.52
N ILE A 314 24.07 3.01 7.47
CA ILE A 314 24.36 2.82 8.90
C ILE A 314 24.78 1.38 9.18
N VAL A 315 24.08 0.38 8.63
CA VAL A 315 24.44 -1.03 8.77
C VAL A 315 25.85 -1.29 8.25
N GLU A 316 26.17 -0.82 7.04
CA GLU A 316 27.49 -1.01 6.42
C GLU A 316 28.60 -0.38 7.24
N VAL A 317 28.47 0.91 7.59
CA VAL A 317 29.48 1.64 8.39
C VAL A 317 29.63 1.01 9.77
N THR A 318 28.55 0.61 10.42
CA THR A 318 28.61 0.01 11.75
C THR A 318 29.27 -1.38 11.71
N GLN A 319 29.00 -2.18 10.67
CA GLN A 319 29.68 -3.47 10.47
C GLN A 319 31.19 -3.30 10.28
N LEU A 320 31.62 -2.31 9.48
CA LEU A 320 33.04 -1.99 9.31
C LEU A 320 33.67 -1.55 10.64
N ASN A 321 33.01 -0.68 11.40
CA ASN A 321 33.49 -0.24 12.71
C ASN A 321 33.62 -1.41 13.71
N ILE A 322 32.70 -2.39 13.68
CA ILE A 322 32.80 -3.59 14.51
C ILE A 322 34.02 -4.42 14.11
N GLN A 323 34.25 -4.62 12.80
CA GLN A 323 35.40 -5.36 12.30
C GLN A 323 36.72 -4.68 12.71
N ASP A 324 36.83 -3.36 12.54
CA ASP A 324 38.01 -2.59 12.91
C ASP A 324 38.26 -2.63 14.41
N ALA A 325 37.23 -2.42 15.24
CA ALA A 325 37.33 -2.48 16.69
C ALA A 325 37.75 -3.89 17.17
N THR A 326 37.22 -4.95 16.54
CA THR A 326 37.60 -6.33 16.85
C THR A 326 39.08 -6.56 16.54
N ARG A 327 39.55 -6.11 15.37
CA ARG A 327 40.95 -6.25 14.97
C ARG A 327 41.89 -5.46 15.89
N ILE A 328 41.52 -4.24 16.29
CA ILE A 328 42.32 -3.43 17.22
C ILE A 328 42.45 -4.15 18.56
N ASN A 329 41.38 -4.74 19.06
CA ASN A 329 41.43 -5.52 20.31
C ASN A 329 42.36 -6.72 20.21
N GLU A 330 42.28 -7.48 19.13
CA GLU A 330 43.17 -8.63 18.91
C GLU A 330 44.64 -8.22 18.87
N LEU A 331 44.97 -7.08 18.25
CA LEU A 331 46.33 -6.56 18.18
C LEU A 331 46.83 -6.08 19.55
N GLU A 332 46.01 -5.36 20.31
CA GLU A 332 46.35 -4.90 21.66
C GLU A 332 46.52 -6.07 22.64
N ASP A 333 45.66 -7.10 22.56
CA ASP A 333 45.79 -8.32 23.36
C ASP A 333 47.08 -9.09 23.04
N GLN A 334 47.45 -9.18 21.75
CA GLN A 334 48.71 -9.78 21.31
C GLN A 334 49.92 -9.00 21.80
N GLU A 335 49.91 -7.67 21.65
CA GLU A 335 51.01 -6.81 22.08
C GLU A 335 51.19 -6.87 23.60
N TYR A 336 50.10 -6.79 24.36
CA TYR A 336 50.11 -6.98 25.81
C TYR A 336 50.70 -8.34 26.21
N SER A 337 50.27 -9.42 25.54
CA SER A 337 50.78 -10.77 25.82
C SER A 337 52.28 -10.88 25.57
N ASN A 338 52.75 -10.37 24.42
CA ASN A 338 54.17 -10.36 24.06
C ASN A 338 55.02 -9.57 25.06
N GLN A 339 54.59 -8.36 25.41
CA GLN A 339 55.31 -7.50 26.36
C GLN A 339 55.33 -8.13 27.76
N LYS A 340 54.24 -8.75 28.21
CA LYS A 340 54.18 -9.45 29.49
C LYS A 340 55.15 -10.63 29.56
N VAL A 341 55.23 -11.44 28.51
CA VAL A 341 56.20 -12.54 28.41
C VAL A 341 57.63 -12.02 28.40
N SER A 342 57.91 -10.95 27.63
CA SER A 342 59.23 -10.31 27.60
C SER A 342 59.65 -9.83 28.98
N ARG A 343 58.81 -9.05 29.67
CA ARG A 343 59.11 -8.53 31.01
C ARG A 343 59.28 -9.64 32.05
N GLN A 344 58.49 -10.71 31.97
CA GLN A 344 58.66 -11.85 32.86
C GLN A 344 60.01 -12.55 32.66
N THR A 345 60.48 -12.61 31.41
CA THR A 345 61.81 -13.14 31.06
C THR A 345 62.91 -12.22 31.60
N GLU A 346 62.75 -10.90 31.48
CA GLU A 346 63.69 -9.91 32.02
C GLU A 346 63.77 -9.98 33.56
N ILE A 347 62.64 -10.14 34.24
CA ILE A 347 62.60 -10.33 35.70
C ILE A 347 63.35 -11.60 36.11
N ASP A 348 63.14 -12.73 35.41
CA ASP A 348 63.84 -13.99 35.68
C ASP A 348 65.36 -13.86 35.48
N ILE A 349 65.79 -13.15 34.42
CA ILE A 349 67.21 -12.83 34.19
C ILE A 349 67.82 -12.08 35.39
N VAL A 350 67.15 -11.03 35.85
CA VAL A 350 67.64 -10.22 36.98
C VAL A 350 67.69 -11.06 38.26
N ASP A 351 66.68 -11.89 38.51
CA ASP A 351 66.65 -12.81 39.64
C ASP A 351 67.82 -13.78 39.65
N ARG A 352 68.14 -14.38 38.50
CA ARG A 352 69.30 -15.28 38.35
C ARG A 352 70.63 -14.57 38.60
N LEU A 353 70.76 -13.32 38.16
CA LEU A 353 71.96 -12.52 38.42
C LEU A 353 72.10 -12.14 39.90
N ILE A 354 70.99 -11.83 40.58
CA ILE A 354 70.99 -11.60 42.03
C ILE A 354 71.38 -12.88 42.78
N GLU A 355 70.83 -14.04 42.40
CA GLU A 355 71.22 -15.35 42.94
C GLU A 355 72.74 -15.60 42.79
N TYR A 356 73.28 -15.33 41.60
CA TYR A 356 74.71 -15.46 41.33
C TYR A 356 75.58 -14.56 42.21
N ILE A 357 75.21 -13.28 42.36
CA ILE A 357 75.94 -12.35 43.23
C ILE A 357 75.87 -12.78 44.70
N ASN A 358 74.71 -13.26 45.17
CA ASN A 358 74.57 -13.76 46.54
C ASN A 358 75.50 -14.95 46.82
N GLN A 359 75.66 -15.85 45.86
CA GLN A 359 76.63 -16.94 45.97
C GLN A 359 78.06 -16.40 46.09
N LYS A 360 78.43 -15.41 45.27
CA LYS A 360 79.77 -14.78 45.32
C LYS A 360 80.04 -13.95 46.56
N LEU A 361 79.02 -13.36 47.17
CA LEU A 361 79.14 -12.69 48.48
C LEU A 361 79.31 -13.67 49.65
N SER A 362 78.97 -14.94 49.43
CA SER A 362 79.04 -16.01 50.45
C SER A 362 80.30 -16.87 50.34
N GLU A 363 81.09 -16.69 49.27
CA GLU A 363 82.46 -17.22 49.07
C GLU A 363 83.48 -16.32 49.77
#